data_AF-A0A2E5B890-F1
#
_entry.id   AF-A0A2E5B890-F1
#
_cell.length_a   1.000
_cell.length_b   1.000
_cell.length_c   1.000
_cell.angle_alpha   90.00
_cell.angle_beta   90.00
_cell.angle_gamma   90.00
#
_symmetry.space_group_name_H-M   'P 1'
#
loop_
_entity.id
_entity.type
_entity.pdbx_description
1 polymer ?
#
loop_
_entity_poly.entity_id
_entity_poly.type
_entity_poly.pdbx_seq_one_letter_code
_entity_poly.pdbx_strand_id
1 'polypeptide(L)'
;MSLTNNNWLQKTAVIAVAGTFGLSHLWMISLIANKEAGLPKFDLPVGQYSQYTIDASKDGYSITHRMNDPKVMEMREDLIIPGKTGLFGGTSKDKKIYKFEQYTMEGHQHMMGPGIFQTKGTGDGKLTAEQIACIKKAGAGSGVGASVGAAAATEYIAPSVSSIPIIGWVASGFVSAFGAKKGAEVGENLAEWYHDC
;
A
#
# COMPACT_ATOMS: atom_id res chain seq x y z
N MET A 1 -5.74 90.91 -0.46
CA MET A 1 -6.34 90.66 -1.78
C MET A 1 -7.84 90.47 -1.56
N SER A 2 -8.61 91.54 -1.78
CA SER A 2 -10.04 91.60 -1.44
C SER A 2 -10.83 90.82 -2.49
N LEU A 3 -11.34 89.65 -2.13
CA LEU A 3 -12.27 88.90 -2.98
C LEU A 3 -13.58 89.70 -3.07
N THR A 4 -13.86 90.20 -4.26
CA THR A 4 -15.14 90.82 -4.62
C THR A 4 -16.25 89.80 -4.38
N ASN A 5 -17.20 90.16 -3.52
CA ASN A 5 -18.32 89.33 -3.11
C ASN A 5 -19.38 89.30 -4.23
N ASN A 6 -19.09 88.57 -5.31
CA ASN A 6 -19.98 88.45 -6.45
C ASN A 6 -20.86 87.20 -6.30
N ASN A 7 -22.11 87.42 -5.89
CA ASN A 7 -23.08 86.37 -5.52
C ASN A 7 -23.30 85.34 -6.65
N TRP A 8 -23.12 85.74 -7.90
CA TRP A 8 -23.22 84.84 -9.06
C TRP A 8 -22.09 83.82 -9.12
N LEU A 9 -20.83 84.23 -8.88
CA LEU A 9 -19.68 83.32 -8.84
C LEU A 9 -19.76 82.35 -7.66
N GLN A 10 -20.26 82.82 -6.50
CA GLN A 10 -20.49 81.94 -5.36
C GLN A 10 -21.60 80.92 -5.63
N LYS A 11 -22.72 81.34 -6.23
CA LYS A 11 -23.82 80.43 -6.61
C LYS A 11 -23.39 79.38 -7.63
N THR A 12 -22.63 79.75 -8.65
CA THR A 12 -22.15 78.78 -9.66
C THR A 12 -21.10 77.84 -9.09
N ALA A 13 -20.20 78.32 -8.22
CA ALA A 13 -19.26 77.47 -7.50
C ALA A 13 -19.98 76.45 -6.60
N VAL A 14 -21.01 76.87 -5.87
CA VAL A 14 -21.81 75.95 -5.02
C VAL A 14 -22.54 74.90 -5.85
N ILE A 15 -23.12 75.28 -6.99
CA ILE A 15 -23.81 74.33 -7.90
C ILE A 15 -22.81 73.35 -8.53
N ALA A 16 -21.64 73.83 -8.93
CA ALA A 16 -20.59 72.97 -9.49
C ALA A 16 -20.11 71.94 -8.45
N VAL A 17 -19.86 72.39 -7.22
CA VAL A 17 -19.48 71.50 -6.12
C VAL A 17 -20.60 70.50 -5.83
N ALA A 18 -21.85 70.95 -5.65
CA ALA A 18 -22.98 70.07 -5.41
C ALA A 18 -23.22 69.06 -6.55
N GLY A 19 -23.03 69.47 -7.80
CA GLY A 19 -23.16 68.61 -8.98
C GLY A 19 -22.10 67.52 -9.03
N THR A 20 -20.84 67.85 -8.73
CA THR A 20 -19.76 66.85 -8.69
C THR A 20 -19.96 65.82 -7.58
N PHE A 21 -20.38 66.25 -6.39
CA PHE A 21 -20.76 65.34 -5.32
C PHE A 21 -21.98 64.50 -5.71
N GLY A 22 -23.03 65.08 -6.30
CA GLY A 22 -24.19 64.32 -6.76
C GLY A 22 -23.82 63.22 -7.78
N LEU A 23 -23.00 63.56 -8.77
CA LEU A 23 -22.54 62.62 -9.80
C LEU A 23 -21.60 61.55 -9.22
N SER A 24 -20.72 61.88 -8.28
CA SER A 24 -19.82 60.90 -7.67
C SER A 24 -20.58 59.84 -6.88
N HIS A 25 -21.65 60.22 -6.19
CA HIS A 25 -22.49 59.30 -5.43
C HIS A 25 -23.32 58.40 -6.36
N LEU A 26 -23.90 58.96 -7.42
CA LEU A 26 -24.63 58.18 -8.43
C LEU A 26 -23.70 57.19 -9.16
N TRP A 27 -22.47 57.61 -9.46
CA TRP A 27 -21.46 56.73 -10.05
C TRP A 27 -21.07 55.59 -9.12
N MET A 28 -20.88 55.86 -7.82
CA MET A 28 -20.58 54.83 -6.83
C MET A 28 -21.73 53.82 -6.69
N ILE A 29 -22.97 54.30 -6.63
CA ILE A 29 -24.17 53.44 -6.58
C ILE A 29 -24.25 52.58 -7.84
N SER A 30 -23.99 53.14 -9.03
CA SER A 30 -23.96 52.40 -10.28
C SER A 30 -22.90 51.29 -10.30
N LEU A 31 -21.70 51.57 -9.78
CA LEU A 31 -20.64 50.56 -9.67
C LEU A 31 -20.99 49.42 -8.72
N ILE A 32 -21.70 49.72 -7.62
CA ILE A 32 -22.12 48.69 -6.65
C ILE A 32 -23.33 47.91 -7.18
N ALA A 33 -24.29 48.60 -7.79
CA ALA A 33 -25.51 47.99 -8.33
C ALA A 33 -25.22 47.07 -9.53
N ASN A 34 -24.21 47.41 -10.33
CA ASN A 34 -23.79 46.61 -11.49
C ASN A 34 -22.69 45.60 -11.16
N LYS A 35 -22.33 45.46 -9.87
CA LYS A 35 -21.41 44.42 -9.44
C LYS A 35 -22.19 43.11 -9.49
N GLU A 36 -21.95 42.32 -10.53
CA GLU A 36 -22.39 40.93 -10.55
C GLU A 36 -21.96 40.29 -9.22
N ALA A 37 -22.88 39.58 -8.56
CA ALA A 37 -22.66 38.88 -7.30
C ALA A 37 -21.72 37.68 -7.51
N GLY A 38 -20.54 37.95 -8.08
CA GLY A 38 -19.46 37.01 -8.24
C GLY A 38 -19.06 36.51 -6.87
N LEU A 39 -18.91 35.20 -6.77
CA LEU A 39 -18.43 34.54 -5.58
C LEU A 39 -17.13 35.22 -5.10
N PRO A 40 -16.91 35.35 -3.79
CA PRO A 40 -15.68 35.91 -3.24
C PRO A 40 -14.46 35.20 -3.83
N LYS A 41 -13.44 35.96 -4.23
CA LYS A 41 -12.17 35.41 -4.71
C LYS A 41 -11.36 34.93 -3.51
N PHE A 42 -10.97 33.66 -3.50
CA PHE A 42 -10.16 33.06 -2.45
C PHE A 42 -8.72 32.87 -2.95
N ASP A 43 -7.75 33.34 -2.16
CA ASP A 43 -6.33 33.05 -2.35
C ASP A 43 -5.91 32.07 -1.27
N LEU A 44 -5.82 30.79 -1.63
CA LEU A 44 -5.56 29.69 -0.70
C LEU A 44 -4.14 29.14 -0.94
N PRO A 45 -3.32 28.94 0.11
CA PRO A 45 -2.00 28.35 -0.05
C PRO A 45 -2.14 26.88 -0.48
N VAL A 46 -1.59 26.51 -1.63
CA VAL A 46 -1.64 25.14 -2.17
C VAL A 46 -0.39 24.34 -1.84
N GLY A 47 -0.56 23.06 -1.49
CA GLY A 47 0.51 22.08 -1.25
C GLY A 47 0.20 20.75 -1.93
N GLN A 48 1.17 19.83 -1.96
CA GLN A 48 1.05 18.55 -2.71
C GLN A 48 -0.08 17.62 -2.23
N TYR A 49 -0.61 17.84 -1.02
CA TYR A 49 -1.69 17.04 -0.43
C TYR A 49 -2.82 17.90 0.14
N SER A 50 -2.97 19.14 -0.34
CA SER A 50 -4.04 20.04 0.09
C SER A 50 -5.26 19.90 -0.82
N GLN A 51 -6.39 19.47 -0.26
CA GLN A 51 -7.69 19.52 -0.94
C GLN A 51 -8.57 20.58 -0.27
N TYR A 52 -9.10 21.51 -1.07
CA TYR A 52 -10.04 22.53 -0.63
C TYR A 52 -11.39 22.32 -1.30
N THR A 53 -12.44 22.19 -0.51
CA THR A 53 -13.83 22.24 -0.98
C THR A 53 -14.41 23.59 -0.59
N ILE A 54 -14.85 24.36 -1.58
CA ILE A 54 -15.38 25.72 -1.40
C ILE A 54 -16.85 25.72 -1.81
N ASP A 55 -17.73 25.88 -0.84
CA ASP A 55 -19.15 26.12 -1.06
C ASP A 55 -19.40 27.61 -0.84
N ALA A 56 -19.55 28.36 -1.93
CA ALA A 56 -19.78 29.80 -1.89
C ALA A 56 -21.21 30.10 -2.40
N SER A 57 -21.99 30.76 -1.55
CA SER A 57 -23.34 31.26 -1.84
C SER A 57 -23.39 32.77 -1.62
N LYS A 58 -24.49 33.42 -2.02
CA LYS A 58 -24.70 34.86 -1.81
C LYS A 58 -24.77 35.23 -0.32
N ASP A 59 -25.17 34.30 0.53
CA ASP A 59 -25.38 34.51 1.97
C ASP A 59 -24.15 34.14 2.82
N GLY A 60 -23.11 33.55 2.22
CA GLY A 60 -21.91 33.13 2.96
C GLY A 60 -21.05 32.11 2.23
N TYR A 61 -19.95 31.72 2.85
CA TYR A 61 -19.02 30.74 2.32
C TYR A 61 -18.61 29.71 3.38
N SER A 62 -18.46 28.46 2.95
CA SER A 62 -17.86 27.37 3.72
C SER A 62 -16.62 26.87 2.99
N ILE A 63 -15.51 26.79 3.70
CA ILE A 63 -14.24 26.27 3.16
C ILE A 63 -13.86 25.07 4.02
N THR A 64 -13.90 23.88 3.43
CA THR A 64 -13.39 22.67 4.08
C THR A 64 -11.99 22.39 3.55
N HIS A 65 -11.01 22.34 4.45
CA HIS A 65 -9.64 21.97 4.12
C HIS A 65 -9.34 20.56 4.61
N ARG A 66 -8.90 19.69 3.72
CA ARG A 66 -8.35 18.38 4.05
C ARG A 66 -6.86 18.37 3.74
N MET A 67 -6.04 18.18 4.78
CA MET A 67 -4.62 17.93 4.66
C MET A 67 -4.38 16.42 4.73
N ASN A 68 -3.65 15.87 3.76
CA ASN A 68 -3.05 14.52 3.76
C ASN A 68 -3.82 13.47 4.61
N ASP A 69 -4.97 13.01 4.10
CA ASP A 69 -5.75 11.92 4.67
C ASP A 69 -5.49 10.65 3.83
N PRO A 70 -4.37 9.94 4.07
CA PRO A 70 -4.02 8.77 3.29
C PRO A 70 -5.08 7.69 3.48
N LYS A 71 -5.68 7.26 2.38
CA LYS A 71 -6.61 6.13 2.38
C LYS A 71 -5.90 4.91 2.96
N VAL A 72 -6.39 4.38 4.08
CA VAL A 72 -5.86 3.16 4.68
C VAL A 72 -6.27 1.95 3.85
N MET A 73 -5.33 1.06 3.59
CA MET A 73 -5.61 -0.26 3.01
C MET A 73 -5.56 -1.30 4.12
N GLU A 74 -6.63 -2.08 4.24
CA GLU A 74 -6.71 -3.19 5.19
C GLU A 74 -6.40 -4.49 4.45
N MET A 75 -5.38 -5.21 4.92
CA MET A 75 -5.12 -6.59 4.51
C MET A 75 -5.62 -7.53 5.60
N ARG A 76 -6.51 -8.44 5.21
CA ARG A 76 -7.00 -9.52 6.07
C ARG A 76 -6.37 -10.82 5.60
N GLU A 77 -5.59 -11.45 6.47
CA GLU A 77 -5.04 -12.77 6.23
C GLU A 77 -5.73 -13.80 7.13
N ASP A 78 -6.32 -14.80 6.50
CA ASP A 78 -6.92 -15.96 7.15
C ASP A 78 -5.94 -17.13 7.04
N LEU A 79 -5.15 -17.38 8.10
CA LEU A 79 -4.22 -18.51 8.13
C LEU A 79 -4.86 -19.71 8.84
N ILE A 80 -4.96 -20.80 8.10
CA ILE A 80 -5.32 -22.13 8.61
C ILE A 80 -4.01 -22.91 8.72
N ILE A 81 -3.48 -23.05 9.93
CA ILE A 81 -2.28 -23.85 10.16
C ILE A 81 -2.73 -25.30 10.38
N PRO A 82 -2.49 -26.22 9.42
CA PRO A 82 -2.81 -27.62 9.61
C PRO A 82 -1.95 -28.16 10.76
N GLY A 83 -2.57 -28.89 11.68
CA GLY A 83 -1.87 -29.48 12.80
C GLY A 83 -0.74 -30.40 12.32
N LYS A 84 0.48 -30.21 12.83
CA LYS A 84 1.59 -31.13 12.53
C LYS A 84 1.27 -32.50 13.14
N THR A 85 1.35 -33.55 12.31
CA THR A 85 1.40 -34.95 12.76
C THR A 85 2.83 -35.24 13.19
N GLY A 86 3.06 -35.39 14.49
CA GLY A 86 4.38 -35.73 15.01
C GLY A 86 4.80 -37.15 14.61
N LEU A 87 6.11 -37.39 14.51
CA LEU A 87 6.73 -38.69 14.20
C LEU A 87 6.32 -39.84 15.16
N PHE A 88 5.67 -39.52 16.28
CA PHE A 88 5.15 -40.45 17.30
C PHE A 88 3.61 -40.48 17.40
N GLY A 89 2.89 -40.23 16.30
CA GLY A 89 1.45 -40.53 16.20
C GLY A 89 0.51 -39.55 16.90
N GLY A 90 0.98 -38.37 17.33
CA GLY A 90 0.14 -37.30 17.86
C GLY A 90 -0.27 -36.32 16.76
N THR A 91 -1.57 -36.23 16.46
CA THR A 91 -2.14 -35.20 15.57
C THR A 91 -2.61 -34.01 16.39
N SER A 92 -1.99 -32.84 16.19
CA SER A 92 -2.46 -31.59 16.79
C SER A 92 -3.69 -31.07 16.03
N LYS A 93 -4.60 -30.35 16.70
CA LYS A 93 -5.78 -29.74 16.04
C LYS A 93 -5.37 -28.49 15.24
N ASP A 94 -6.07 -28.26 14.13
CA ASP A 94 -5.87 -27.09 13.27
C ASP A 94 -6.15 -25.79 14.03
N LYS A 95 -5.24 -24.83 13.90
CA LYS A 95 -5.37 -23.50 14.55
C LYS A 95 -5.69 -22.46 13.49
N LYS A 96 -6.86 -21.82 13.62
CA LYS A 96 -7.27 -20.67 12.80
C LYS A 96 -6.82 -19.39 13.48
N ILE A 97 -6.07 -18.55 12.75
CA ILE A 97 -5.61 -17.25 13.24
C ILE A 97 -6.06 -16.19 12.25
N TYR A 98 -6.71 -15.15 12.76
CA TYR A 98 -7.12 -13.97 12.00
C TYR A 98 -6.09 -12.87 12.23
N LYS A 99 -5.48 -12.38 11.16
CA LYS A 99 -4.51 -11.28 11.22
C LYS A 99 -5.03 -10.10 10.40
N PHE A 100 -5.08 -8.94 11.05
CA PHE A 100 -5.52 -7.68 10.44
C PHE A 100 -4.33 -6.74 10.43
N GLU A 101 -3.93 -6.28 9.25
CA GLU A 101 -2.88 -5.28 9.08
C GLU A 101 -3.44 -4.07 8.33
N GLN A 102 -3.26 -2.90 8.91
CA GLN A 102 -3.68 -1.62 8.33
C GLN A 102 -2.43 -0.88 7.85
N TYR A 103 -2.43 -0.47 6.59
CA TYR A 103 -1.32 0.22 5.96
C TYR A 103 -1.73 1.63 5.51
N THR A 104 -0.88 2.61 5.78
CA THR A 104 -1.00 3.99 5.27
C THR A 104 -0.08 4.18 4.06
N MET A 105 -0.23 5.29 3.34
CA MET A 105 0.53 5.58 2.09
C MET A 105 2.07 5.47 2.22
N GLU A 106 2.62 5.57 3.43
CA GLU A 106 4.07 5.43 3.69
C GLU A 106 4.48 4.04 4.22
N GLY A 107 3.54 3.10 4.35
CA GLY A 107 3.85 1.73 4.77
C GLY A 107 4.72 1.02 3.74
N HIS A 108 5.87 0.49 4.12
CA HIS A 108 6.77 -0.13 3.14
C HIS A 108 6.23 -1.45 2.55
N GLN A 109 5.28 -2.13 3.21
CA GLN A 109 4.87 -3.50 2.89
C GLN A 109 4.08 -3.65 1.57
N HIS A 110 3.40 -2.59 1.10
CA HIS A 110 2.63 -2.59 -0.15
C HIS A 110 3.34 -1.95 -1.35
N MET A 111 4.49 -1.30 -1.14
CA MET A 111 5.31 -0.71 -2.22
C MET A 111 6.33 -1.72 -2.77
N MET A 112 6.60 -2.80 -2.03
CA MET A 112 7.36 -3.96 -2.50
C MET A 112 6.34 -5.01 -2.96
N GLY A 113 6.49 -5.50 -4.20
CA GLY A 113 5.59 -6.48 -4.81
C GLY A 113 5.44 -7.79 -4.02
N PRO A 114 4.64 -8.75 -4.52
CA PRO A 114 4.27 -9.97 -3.79
C PRO A 114 5.49 -10.88 -3.58
N GLY A 115 6.29 -10.57 -2.57
CA GLY A 115 7.43 -11.33 -2.13
C GLY A 115 7.05 -12.16 -0.92
N ILE A 116 7.11 -13.47 -1.08
CA ILE A 116 7.01 -14.54 -0.07
C ILE A 116 7.99 -14.40 1.12
N PHE A 117 8.75 -13.30 1.22
CA PHE A 117 9.77 -13.04 2.22
C PHE A 117 9.74 -11.57 2.65
N GLN A 118 8.66 -11.16 3.32
CA GLN A 118 8.65 -9.88 4.03
C GLN A 118 9.15 -10.12 5.46
N THR A 119 10.35 -9.63 5.75
CA THR A 119 10.90 -9.63 7.10
C THR A 119 10.06 -8.71 7.98
N LYS A 120 9.61 -9.21 9.14
CA LYS A 120 9.15 -8.35 10.24
C LYS A 120 10.35 -7.55 10.74
N GLY A 121 10.60 -6.41 10.10
CA GLY A 121 11.62 -5.46 10.50
C GLY A 121 12.53 -5.06 9.36
N THR A 122 12.51 -3.75 9.06
CA THR A 122 13.52 -3.01 8.29
C THR A 122 13.62 -3.35 6.80
N GLY A 123 12.72 -2.73 6.02
CA GLY A 123 13.08 -1.83 4.92
C GLY A 123 13.68 -2.38 3.62
N ASP A 124 14.35 -3.51 3.62
CA ASP A 124 14.98 -4.06 2.43
C ASP A 124 14.40 -5.45 2.24
N GLY A 125 13.90 -5.80 1.06
CA GLY A 125 13.52 -7.18 0.68
C GLY A 125 14.71 -8.16 0.64
N LYS A 126 15.71 -7.96 1.49
CA LYS A 126 16.86 -8.81 1.74
C LYS A 126 16.50 -9.74 2.89
N LEU A 127 16.60 -11.03 2.61
CA LEU A 127 16.56 -12.08 3.62
C LEU A 127 17.54 -11.73 4.74
N THR A 128 17.13 -11.88 6.01
CA THR A 128 18.07 -11.72 7.12
C THR A 128 19.21 -12.73 6.96
N ALA A 129 20.42 -12.41 7.43
CA ALA A 129 21.55 -13.33 7.33
C ALA A 129 21.23 -14.71 7.93
N GLU A 130 20.40 -14.73 8.97
CA GLU A 130 19.88 -15.96 9.60
C GLU A 130 18.93 -16.72 8.67
N GLN A 131 17.99 -16.05 7.99
CA GLN A 131 17.10 -16.69 7.01
C GLN A 131 17.86 -17.29 5.83
N ILE A 132 18.89 -16.60 5.32
CA ILE A 132 19.75 -17.14 4.26
C ILE A 132 20.49 -18.39 4.75
N ALA A 133 20.99 -18.36 5.98
CA ALA A 133 21.67 -19.51 6.57
C ALA A 133 20.73 -20.70 6.76
N CYS A 134 19.50 -20.47 7.23
CA CYS A 134 18.45 -21.49 7.33
C CYS A 134 18.14 -22.11 5.96
N ILE A 135 17.80 -21.30 4.95
CA ILE A 135 17.46 -21.78 3.61
C ILE A 135 18.61 -22.59 2.99
N LYS A 136 19.86 -22.15 3.19
CA LYS A 136 21.04 -22.89 2.70
C LYS A 136 21.21 -24.24 3.39
N LYS A 137 20.93 -24.32 4.69
CA LYS A 137 20.99 -25.57 5.47
C LYS A 137 19.85 -26.53 5.12
N ALA A 138 18.62 -26.01 5.01
CA ALA A 138 17.46 -26.75 4.53
C ALA A 138 17.71 -27.33 3.12
N GLY A 139 18.26 -26.51 2.21
CA GLY A 139 18.66 -26.95 0.87
C GLY A 139 19.76 -28.01 0.87
N ALA A 140 20.72 -27.95 1.79
CA ALA A 140 21.74 -28.99 1.94
C ALA A 140 21.15 -30.32 2.45
N GLY A 141 20.25 -30.27 3.44
CA GLY A 141 19.52 -31.43 3.95
C GLY A 141 18.61 -32.06 2.89
N SER A 142 17.90 -31.22 2.13
CA SER A 142 17.07 -31.63 1.00
C SER A 142 17.88 -32.33 -0.09
N GLY A 143 19.08 -31.83 -0.42
CA GLY A 143 19.97 -32.47 -1.40
C GLY A 143 20.47 -33.86 -0.94
N VAL A 144 20.88 -33.98 0.33
CA VAL A 144 21.31 -35.28 0.89
C VAL A 144 20.13 -36.24 0.97
N GLY A 145 18.99 -35.79 1.50
CA GLY A 145 17.77 -36.56 1.58
C GLY A 145 17.26 -37.04 0.21
N ALA A 146 17.34 -36.19 -0.82
CA ALA A 146 17.00 -36.57 -2.18
C ALA A 146 17.86 -37.70 -2.72
N SER A 147 19.18 -37.62 -2.52
CA SER A 147 20.10 -38.66 -2.99
C SER A 147 19.86 -40.01 -2.30
N VAL A 148 19.64 -40.00 -0.98
CA VAL A 148 19.36 -41.21 -0.19
C VAL A 148 17.97 -41.77 -0.51
N GLY A 149 16.96 -40.91 -0.67
CA GLY A 149 15.61 -41.32 -1.05
C GLY A 149 15.52 -41.88 -2.47
N ALA A 150 16.31 -41.33 -3.40
CA ALA A 150 16.44 -41.87 -4.75
C ALA A 150 17.07 -43.27 -4.73
N ALA A 151 18.17 -43.44 -3.98
CA ALA A 151 18.85 -44.73 -3.85
C ALA A 151 17.95 -45.80 -3.23
N ALA A 152 17.26 -45.48 -2.14
CA ALA A 152 16.31 -46.40 -1.50
C ALA A 152 15.16 -46.77 -2.44
N ALA A 153 14.57 -45.80 -3.15
CA ALA A 153 13.49 -46.09 -4.09
C ALA A 153 13.97 -46.98 -5.26
N THR A 154 15.19 -46.78 -5.74
CA THR A 154 15.77 -47.68 -6.74
C THR A 154 16.02 -49.08 -6.19
N GLU A 155 16.48 -49.24 -4.94
CA GLU A 155 16.77 -50.58 -4.41
C GLU A 155 15.50 -51.37 -4.08
N TYR A 156 14.49 -50.72 -3.50
CA TYR A 156 13.29 -51.42 -3.00
C TYR A 156 12.19 -51.59 -4.05
N ILE A 157 12.13 -50.72 -5.07
CA ILE A 157 11.02 -50.68 -6.03
C ILE A 157 11.51 -50.92 -7.47
N ALA A 158 12.78 -50.68 -7.81
CA ALA A 158 13.23 -50.95 -9.18
C ALA A 158 13.05 -52.40 -9.65
N PRO A 159 13.29 -53.48 -8.87
CA PRO A 159 13.24 -54.84 -9.44
C PRO A 159 11.85 -55.27 -9.93
N SER A 160 10.76 -54.68 -9.41
CA SER A 160 9.38 -54.95 -9.85
C SER A 160 8.91 -54.06 -11.00
N VAL A 161 9.56 -52.91 -11.21
CA VAL A 161 9.18 -51.92 -12.22
C VAL A 161 10.12 -51.96 -13.43
N SER A 162 11.37 -52.35 -13.25
CA SER A 162 12.37 -52.55 -14.32
C SER A 162 12.16 -53.82 -15.13
N SER A 163 11.31 -54.74 -14.66
CA SER A 163 10.99 -56.02 -15.30
C SER A 163 9.86 -55.92 -16.33
N ILE A 164 9.28 -54.73 -16.55
CA ILE A 164 8.29 -54.49 -17.62
C ILE A 164 9.02 -54.18 -18.94
N PRO A 165 8.89 -55.01 -19.99
CA PRO A 165 9.56 -54.77 -21.25
C PRO A 165 9.12 -53.43 -21.87
N ILE A 166 10.09 -52.71 -22.46
CA ILE A 166 9.95 -51.40 -23.13
C ILE A 166 9.86 -50.18 -22.20
N ILE A 167 9.08 -50.23 -21.11
CA ILE A 167 8.82 -49.05 -20.24
C ILE A 167 9.58 -49.06 -18.90
N GLY A 168 10.28 -50.15 -18.56
CA GLY A 168 10.92 -50.31 -17.25
C GLY A 168 11.96 -49.24 -16.90
N TRP A 169 12.69 -48.70 -17.88
CA TRP A 169 13.68 -47.63 -17.65
C TRP A 169 13.04 -46.26 -17.37
N VAL A 170 11.85 -46.00 -17.93
CA VAL A 170 11.08 -44.77 -17.65
C VAL A 170 10.44 -44.86 -16.28
N ALA A 171 9.87 -46.01 -15.98
CA ALA A 171 9.17 -46.24 -14.72
C ALA A 171 10.15 -46.31 -13.54
N SER A 172 11.36 -46.87 -13.72
CA SER A 172 12.44 -46.76 -12.73
C SER A 172 12.87 -45.30 -12.52
N GLY A 173 12.99 -44.50 -13.59
CA GLY A 173 13.27 -43.07 -13.48
C GLY A 173 12.22 -42.30 -12.66
N PHE A 174 10.93 -42.62 -12.83
CA PHE A 174 9.85 -42.04 -12.04
C PHE A 174 9.91 -42.43 -10.56
N VAL A 175 10.22 -43.70 -10.28
CA VAL A 175 10.39 -44.22 -8.91
C VAL A 175 11.57 -43.53 -8.22
N SER A 176 12.71 -43.38 -8.89
CA SER A 176 13.86 -42.65 -8.37
C SER A 176 13.52 -41.19 -8.10
N ALA A 177 12.81 -40.53 -9.01
CA ALA A 177 12.39 -39.14 -8.85
C ALA A 177 11.39 -38.97 -7.69
N PHE A 178 10.47 -39.92 -7.51
CA PHE A 178 9.54 -39.94 -6.40
C PHE A 178 10.26 -40.15 -5.06
N GLY A 179 11.19 -41.10 -5.01
CA GLY A 179 12.05 -41.34 -3.86
C GLY A 179 12.90 -40.13 -3.53
N ALA A 180 13.48 -39.48 -4.54
CA ALA A 180 14.24 -38.25 -4.38
C ALA A 180 13.37 -37.13 -3.79
N LYS A 181 12.15 -36.94 -4.29
CA LYS A 181 11.24 -35.91 -3.77
C LYS A 181 10.84 -36.16 -2.31
N LYS A 182 10.54 -37.42 -1.96
CA LYS A 182 10.17 -37.77 -0.58
C LYS A 182 11.36 -37.74 0.38
N GLY A 183 12.54 -38.16 -0.07
CA GLY A 183 13.77 -38.05 0.70
C GLY A 183 14.19 -36.59 0.89
N ALA A 184 14.03 -35.74 -0.12
CA ALA A 184 14.28 -34.30 -0.04
C ALA A 184 13.43 -33.64 1.06
N GLU A 185 12.12 -33.90 1.06
CA GLU A 185 11.17 -33.38 2.06
C GLU A 185 11.55 -33.80 3.50
N VAL A 186 11.94 -35.06 3.69
CA VAL A 186 12.38 -35.57 5.01
C VAL A 186 13.72 -34.96 5.41
N GLY A 187 14.67 -34.85 4.48
CA GLY A 187 15.99 -34.27 4.72
C GLY A 187 15.94 -32.77 5.03
N GLU A 188 15.02 -32.03 4.40
CA GLU A 188 14.74 -30.63 4.66
C GLU A 188 14.20 -30.43 6.09
N ASN A 189 13.15 -31.15 6.46
CA ASN A 189 12.57 -31.09 7.81
C ASN A 189 13.57 -31.49 8.91
N LEU A 190 14.44 -32.47 8.64
CA LEU A 190 15.46 -32.90 9.59
C LEU A 190 16.56 -31.84 9.76
N ALA A 191 16.97 -31.18 8.67
CA ALA A 191 17.96 -30.12 8.71
C ALA A 191 17.43 -28.85 9.40
N GLU A 192 16.16 -28.51 9.20
CA GLU A 192 15.48 -27.43 9.93
C GLU A 192 15.44 -27.73 11.43
N TRP A 193 15.02 -28.94 11.82
CA TRP A 193 14.96 -29.34 13.24
C TRP A 193 16.34 -29.39 13.91
N TYR A 194 17.36 -29.91 13.22
CA TYR A 194 18.72 -30.00 13.77
C TYR A 194 19.38 -28.63 13.95
N HIS A 195 19.03 -27.67 13.10
CA HIS A 195 19.59 -26.31 13.16
C HIS A 195 18.69 -25.30 13.88
N ASP A 196 17.59 -25.76 14.49
CA ASP A 196 16.58 -24.95 15.20
C ASP A 196 16.19 -23.70 14.40
N CYS A 197 15.90 -23.93 13.11
CA CYS A 197 15.53 -22.91 12.15
C CYS A 197 14.04 -22.97 11.81
#